data_AF-A0A927T925-F1
#
_entry.id   AF-A0A927T925-F1
#
_cell.length_a   1.000
_cell.length_b   1.000
_cell.length_c   1.000
_cell.angle_alpha   90.00
_cell.angle_beta   90.00
_cell.angle_gamma   90.00
#
_symmetry.space_group_name_H-M   'P 1'
#
loop_
_entity.id
_entity.type
_entity.pdbx_description
1 polymer ?
#
loop_
_entity_poly.entity_id
_entity_poly.type
_entity_poly.pdbx_seq_one_letter_code
_entity_poly.pdbx_strand_id
1 'polypeptide(L)' 'MDYKERFWFAYELNRESNIADRVYRYNRGLMERKNRDGSWAEERGALCIFCGEDLDYEEITEDEAEALHVRI' A
#
# COMPACT_ATOMS: atom_id res chain seq x y z
N MET A 1 10.73 -0.13 -19.02
CA MET A 1 10.07 0.07 -17.72
C MET A 1 10.17 -1.24 -16.99
N ASP A 2 10.91 -1.26 -15.88
CA ASP A 2 10.98 -2.43 -15.00
C ASP A 2 9.59 -2.57 -14.38
N TYR A 3 8.79 -3.54 -14.85
CA TYR A 3 7.47 -3.77 -14.28
C TYR A 3 7.71 -4.39 -12.91
N LYS A 4 7.70 -3.59 -11.83
CA LYS A 4 7.84 -4.10 -10.47
C LYS A 4 6.85 -5.25 -10.27
N GLU A 5 7.36 -6.46 -10.12
CA GLU A 5 6.54 -7.65 -9.92
C GLU A 5 5.80 -7.60 -8.58
N ARG A 6 6.41 -6.94 -7.60
CA ARG A 6 5.87 -6.69 -6.27
C ARG A 6 6.19 -5.27 -5.82
N PHE A 7 5.25 -4.62 -5.16
CA PHE A 7 5.38 -3.23 -4.72
C PHE A 7 4.44 -2.97 -3.54
N TRP A 8 4.91 -2.24 -2.54
CA TRP A 8 4.13 -1.84 -1.38
C TRP A 8 4.20 -0.34 -1.19
N PHE A 9 3.08 0.23 -0.77
CA PHE A 9 2.96 1.66 -0.58
C PHE A 9 1.93 2.00 0.48
N ALA A 10 2.12 3.16 1.10
CA ALA A 10 1.23 3.70 2.10
C ALA A 10 0.88 5.16 1.79
N TYR A 11 -0.30 5.55 2.24
CA TYR A 11 -0.78 6.93 2.21
C TYR A 11 -0.83 7.50 3.62
N GLU A 12 -0.50 8.79 3.75
CA GLU A 12 -0.51 9.53 5.02
C GLU A 12 0.30 8.76 6.10
N LEU A 13 1.47 8.25 5.72
CA LEU A 13 2.33 7.47 6.59
C LEU A 13 2.95 8.36 7.67
N ASN A 14 2.58 8.10 8.92
CA ASN A 14 3.24 8.67 10.08
C ASN A 14 4.30 7.69 10.60
N ARG A 15 5.57 7.89 10.20
CA ARG A 15 6.70 7.04 10.62
C ARG A 15 6.97 7.09 12.12
N GLU A 16 6.68 8.20 12.80
CA GLU A 16 6.89 8.33 14.25
C GLU A 16 5.95 7.43 15.06
N SER A 17 4.70 7.29 14.60
CA SER A 17 3.67 6.49 15.26
C SER A 17 3.46 5.11 14.63
N ASN A 18 4.13 4.82 13.50
CA ASN A 18 3.96 3.61 12.70
C ASN A 18 2.48 3.37 12.28
N ILE A 19 1.80 4.44 11.86
CA ILE A 19 0.40 4.44 11.44
C ILE A 19 0.31 4.96 10.01
N ALA A 20 -0.54 4.36 9.19
CA ALA A 20 -0.92 4.89 7.88
C ALA A 20 -2.44 4.88 7.73
N ASP A 21 -3.00 5.79 6.93
CA ASP A 21 -4.44 5.78 6.66
C ASP A 21 -4.81 4.64 5.71
N ARG A 22 -3.95 4.35 4.73
CA ARG A 22 -4.13 3.26 3.77
C ARG A 22 -2.79 2.62 3.46
N VAL A 23 -2.76 1.29 3.37
CA VAL A 23 -1.58 0.51 2.98
C VAL A 23 -2.00 -0.48 1.90
N TYR A 24 -1.19 -0.58 0.87
CA TYR A 24 -1.46 -1.40 -0.31
C TYR A 24 -0.27 -2.27 -0.66
N ARG A 25 -0.56 -3.42 -1.27
CA ARG A 25 0.43 -4.28 -1.88
C ARG A 25 -0.03 -4.68 -3.27
N TYR A 26 0.91 -4.65 -4.20
CA TYR A 26 0.76 -5.16 -5.54
C TYR A 26 1.61 -6.41 -5.68
N ASN A 27 1.03 -7.46 -6.23
CA ASN A 27 1.73 -8.70 -6.54
C ASN A 27 1.24 -9.24 -7.89
N ARG A 28 2.06 -9.04 -8.94
CA ARG A 28 1.86 -9.60 -10.30
C ARG A 28 0.43 -9.47 -10.84
N GLY A 29 -0.17 -8.28 -10.70
CA GLY A 29 -1.51 -7.96 -11.23
C GLY A 29 -2.61 -8.01 -10.18
N LEU A 30 -2.33 -8.50 -8.98
CA LEU A 30 -3.23 -8.45 -7.84
C LEU A 30 -2.89 -7.23 -6.98
N MET A 31 -3.86 -6.34 -6.78
CA MET A 31 -3.75 -5.21 -5.86
C MET A 31 -4.62 -5.52 -4.64
N GLU A 32 -4.02 -5.41 -3.46
CA GLU A 32 -4.70 -5.63 -2.18
C GLU A 32 -4.47 -4.44 -1.25
N ARG A 33 -5.47 -4.14 -0.44
CA ARG A 33 -5.41 -3.17 0.65
C ARG A 33 -5.36 -3.90 1.99
N LYS A 34 -4.54 -3.40 2.91
CA LYS A 34 -4.51 -3.86 4.30
C LYS A 34 -5.69 -3.25 5.07
N ASN A 35 -6.43 -4.10 5.77
CA ASN A 35 -7.49 -3.75 6.70
C ASN A 35 -6.93 -3.46 8.10
N ARG A 36 -7.75 -2.88 8.98
CA ARG A 36 -7.36 -2.56 10.36
C ARG A 36 -7.01 -3.77 11.21
N ASP A 37 -7.61 -4.91 10.91
CA ASP A 37 -7.32 -6.19 11.57
C ASP A 37 -6.03 -6.84 11.05
N GLY A 38 -5.35 -6.21 10.07
CA GLY A 38 -4.14 -6.71 9.43
C GLY A 38 -4.40 -7.66 8.26
N SER A 39 -5.66 -8.02 7.98
CA SER A 39 -6.01 -8.82 6.81
C SER A 39 -5.84 -8.03 5.51
N TRP A 40 -5.62 -8.72 4.40
CA TRP A 40 -5.49 -8.10 3.09
C TRP A 40 -6.73 -8.45 2.24
N ALA A 41 -7.28 -7.45 1.55
CA ALA A 41 -8.45 -7.61 0.69
C ALA A 41 -8.16 -7.04 -0.71
N GLU A 42 -8.67 -7.70 -1.75
CA GLU A 42 -8.48 -7.23 -3.13
C GLU A 42 -9.11 -5.84 -3.33
N GLU A 43 -8.32 -4.89 -3.84
CA GLU A 43 -8.75 -3.52 -4.12
C GLU A 43 -8.25 -3.09 -5.52
N ARG A 44 -8.85 -3.67 -6.56
CA ARG A 44 -8.51 -3.39 -7.97
C ARG A 44 -8.62 -1.91 -8.35
N GLY A 45 -9.46 -1.14 -7.65
CA GLY A 45 -9.59 0.31 -7.87
C GLY A 45 -8.30 1.08 -7.60
N ALA A 46 -7.43 0.59 -6.70
CA ALA A 46 -6.16 1.23 -6.38
C ALA A 46 -5.09 1.05 -7.48
N LEU A 47 -5.37 0.32 -8.57
CA LEU A 47 -4.49 0.26 -9.75
C LEU A 47 -4.36 1.63 -10.45
N CYS A 48 -5.22 2.62 -10.14
CA CYS A 48 -5.11 3.99 -10.67
C CYS A 48 -3.77 4.66 -10.31
N ILE A 49 -3.06 4.18 -9.29
CA ILE A 49 -1.69 4.63 -8.97
C ILE A 49 -0.74 4.49 -10.17
N PHE A 50 -0.92 3.46 -11.00
CA PHE A 50 -0.12 3.24 -12.21
C PHE A 50 -0.47 4.22 -13.35
N CYS A 51 -1.59 4.93 -13.25
CA CYS A 51 -1.97 5.98 -14.19
C CYS A 51 -1.38 7.36 -13.81
N GLY A 52 -0.66 7.45 -12.69
CA GLY A 52 0.06 8.67 -12.28
C GLY A 52 -0.81 9.82 -11.78
N GLU A 53 -2.09 9.55 -11.48
CA GLU A 53 -3.02 10.56 -10.95
C GLU A 53 -2.89 10.76 -9.44
N ASP A 54 -2.20 9.86 -8.74
CA ASP A 54 -2.13 9.81 -7.29
C ASP A 54 -0.65 9.67 -6.87
N LEU A 55 -0.05 10.79 -6.44
CA LEU A 55 1.41 10.92 -6.24
C LEU A 55 1.82 11.07 -4.77
N ASP A 56 0.87 11.12 -3.84
CA ASP A 56 1.13 11.37 -2.41
C ASP A 56 1.25 10.05 -1.61
N TYR A 57 1.92 9.07 -2.20
CA TYR A 57 2.20 7.79 -1.55
C TYR A 57 3.69 7.68 -1.22
N GLU A 58 3.98 7.01 -0.11
CA GLU A 58 5.32 6.56 0.21
C GLU A 58 5.48 5.08 -0.20
N GLU A 59 6.52 4.78 -0.98
CA GLU A 59 6.96 3.40 -1.18
C GLU A 59 7.56 2.88 0.12
N ILE A 60 7.12 1.70 0.53
CA ILE A 60 7.56 1.02 1.74
C ILE A 60 8.01 -0.40 1.40
N THR A 61 8.74 -1.01 2.33
CA THR A 61 9.11 -2.42 2.24
C THR A 61 7.96 -3.35 2.65
N GLU A 62 8.08 -4.63 2.31
CA GLU A 62 7.14 -5.67 2.77
C GLU A 62 7.07 -5.72 4.31
N ASP A 63 8.22 -5.63 4.99
CA ASP A 63 8.31 -5.68 6.46
C ASP A 63 7.60 -4.46 7.10
N GLU A 64 7.82 -3.27 6.55
CA GLU A 64 7.09 -2.05 6.96
C GLU A 64 5.57 -2.23 6.74
N ALA A 65 5.17 -2.75 5.58
CA ALA A 65 3.75 -2.95 5.26
C ALA A 65 3.07 -3.92 6.24
N GLU A 66 3.75 -4.98 6.66
CA GLU A 66 3.25 -5.94 7.63
C GLU A 66 3.21 -5.35 9.05
N ALA A 67 4.18 -4.50 9.42
CA ALA A 67 4.26 -3.86 10.74
C ALA A 67 3.31 -2.67 10.92
N LEU A 68 2.87 -2.01 9.85
CA LEU A 68 2.04 -0.79 9.93
C LEU A 68 0.65 -1.03 10.52
N HIS A 69 0.18 -0.09 11.34
CA HIS A 69 -1.20 -0.02 11.80
C HIS A 69 -2.05 0.85 10.86
N VAL A 70 -3.13 0.28 10.33
CA VAL A 70 -4.04 0.98 9.42
C VAL A 70 -5.14 1.67 10.21
N ARG A 71 -5.34 2.97 9.96
CA ARG A 71 -6.33 3.78 10.70
C ARG A 71 -7.75 3.63 10.16
N ILE A 72 -7.93 3.43 8.84
CA ILE A 72 -9.25 3.51 8.17
C ILE A 72 -9.64 2.23 7.46
#